data_AF-A0A8S3F915-F1
#
_entry.id   AF-A0A8S3F915-F1
#
_cell.length_a   1.000
_cell.length_b   1.000
_cell.length_c   1.000
_cell.angle_alpha   90.00
_cell.angle_beta   90.00
_cell.angle_gamma   90.00
#
_symmetry.space_group_name_H-M   'P 1'
#
loop_
_entity.id
_entity.type
_entity.pdbx_description
1 polymer ?
#
loop_
_entity_poly.entity_id
_entity_poly.type
_entity_poly.pdbx_seq_one_letter_code
_entity_poly.pdbx_strand_id
1 'polypeptide(L)'
;MPRLLRGHLTERFSHAYRQWLTLKDEYANLMERFSKLIVELRCGLSQTSILDRLLSQQAQIILKNNITNLYQNVTELNRKAHLITDLSHESIQYCNVMELKIDNNDNEDTLKRKLMIDENIDRLLCSNDLLNKKNPAQLKKLRHYLIKELENNLKLKLIYADFSDCTYELHDMMLLPSTQNDARKKYSKFRDLSISADNNTSISSLHKTHKHAPLSASKLSMNETINVLLLGETGVGKSTFINGLVNYLTFKTIDKAKSEKPIVAIPTTFTTTTRDNFQ
;
A
#
# COMPACT_ATOMS: atom_id res chain seq x y z
N MET A 1 -0.33 19.81 6.66
CA MET A 1 0.57 19.23 5.64
C MET A 1 1.63 20.25 5.27
N PRO A 2 2.92 19.89 5.19
CA PRO A 2 4.00 20.86 5.01
C PRO A 2 3.94 21.49 3.62
N ARG A 3 4.47 22.71 3.49
CA ARG A 3 4.54 23.53 2.25
C ARG A 3 5.23 22.86 1.04
N LEU A 4 5.73 21.63 1.19
CA LEU A 4 6.46 20.83 0.20
C LEU A 4 5.56 20.06 -0.77
N LEU A 5 4.26 19.90 -0.48
CA LEU A 5 3.30 19.19 -1.33
C LEU A 5 2.48 20.16 -2.20
N ARG A 6 3.12 21.09 -2.93
CA ARG A 6 2.41 21.96 -3.87
C ARG A 6 2.30 21.29 -5.25
N GLY A 7 1.41 21.84 -6.09
CA GLY A 7 1.18 21.37 -7.46
C GLY A 7 0.58 19.97 -7.53
N HIS A 8 1.10 19.16 -8.46
CA HIS A 8 0.54 17.86 -8.85
C HIS A 8 0.41 16.84 -7.73
N LEU A 9 1.25 16.90 -6.69
CA LEU A 9 1.08 16.03 -5.52
C LEU A 9 -0.25 16.29 -4.82
N THR A 10 -0.67 17.55 -4.68
CA THR A 10 -2.00 17.90 -4.15
C THR A 10 -3.11 17.35 -5.03
N GLU A 11 -2.94 17.41 -6.36
CA GLU A 11 -3.92 16.88 -7.31
C GLU A 11 -4.02 15.35 -7.21
N ARG A 12 -2.90 14.64 -7.10
CA ARG A 12 -2.87 13.18 -6.91
C ARG A 12 -3.50 12.77 -5.59
N PHE A 13 -3.23 13.49 -4.49
CA PHE A 13 -3.93 13.27 -3.21
C PHE A 13 -5.43 13.51 -3.33
N SER A 14 -5.83 14.60 -3.98
CA SER A 14 -7.25 14.94 -4.20
C SER A 14 -7.94 13.90 -5.08
N HIS A 15 -7.24 13.36 -6.07
CA HIS A 15 -7.74 12.28 -6.91
C HIS A 15 -7.92 10.98 -6.12
N ALA A 16 -6.92 10.55 -5.35
CA ALA A 16 -7.02 9.37 -4.48
C ALA A 16 -8.15 9.52 -3.45
N TYR A 17 -8.31 10.72 -2.88
CA TYR A 17 -9.39 11.02 -1.95
C TYR A 17 -10.78 10.94 -2.61
N ARG A 18 -10.94 11.47 -3.83
CA ARG A 18 -12.18 11.32 -4.62
C ARG A 18 -12.49 9.86 -4.91
N GLN A 19 -11.50 9.07 -5.33
CA GLN A 19 -11.66 7.64 -5.55
C GLN A 19 -12.11 6.90 -4.28
N TRP A 20 -11.54 7.26 -3.13
CA TRP A 20 -11.97 6.72 -1.83
C TRP A 20 -13.42 7.07 -1.51
N LEU A 21 -13.85 8.31 -1.72
CA LEU A 21 -15.24 8.71 -1.50
C LEU A 21 -16.20 7.92 -2.40
N THR A 22 -15.90 7.81 -3.70
CA THR A 22 -16.71 7.00 -4.62
C THR A 22 -16.81 5.55 -4.17
N LEU A 23 -15.69 4.93 -3.78
CA LEU A 23 -15.67 3.56 -3.31
C LEU A 23 -16.49 3.37 -2.03
N LYS A 24 -16.40 4.34 -1.10
CA LYS A 24 -17.16 4.33 0.15
C LYS A 24 -18.66 4.40 -0.12
N ASP A 25 -19.08 5.26 -1.04
CA ASP A 25 -20.49 5.40 -1.43
C ASP A 25 -21.01 4.15 -2.15
N GLU A 26 -20.22 3.58 -3.07
CA GLU A 26 -20.53 2.31 -3.75
C GLU A 26 -20.71 1.17 -2.75
N TYR A 27 -19.81 1.05 -1.76
CA TYR A 27 -19.90 0.05 -0.71
C TYR A 27 -21.13 0.26 0.18
N ALA A 28 -21.42 1.50 0.59
CA ALA A 28 -22.60 1.82 1.39
C ALA A 28 -23.89 1.44 0.66
N ASN A 29 -24.01 1.79 -0.62
CA ASN A 29 -25.15 1.44 -1.47
C ASN A 29 -25.30 -0.08 -1.63
N LEU A 30 -24.19 -0.82 -1.78
CA LEU A 30 -24.22 -2.28 -1.84
C LEU A 30 -24.73 -2.89 -0.52
N MET A 31 -24.23 -2.39 0.61
CA MET A 31 -24.64 -2.86 1.93
C MET A 31 -26.11 -2.56 2.25
N GLU A 32 -26.62 -1.40 1.82
CA GLU A 32 -28.04 -1.07 1.96
C GLU A 32 -28.93 -2.01 1.14
N ARG A 33 -28.57 -2.26 -0.12
CA ARG A 33 -29.29 -3.19 -1.01
C ARG A 33 -29.26 -4.62 -0.46
N PHE A 34 -28.12 -5.06 0.04
CA PHE A 34 -27.98 -6.37 0.66
C PHE A 34 -28.86 -6.48 1.91
N SER A 35 -28.86 -5.46 2.77
CA SER A 35 -29.68 -5.44 3.98
C SER A 35 -31.18 -5.51 3.67
N LYS A 36 -31.65 -4.74 2.68
CA LYS A 36 -33.04 -4.79 2.20
C LYS A 36 -33.41 -6.19 1.71
N LEU A 37 -32.55 -6.80 0.90
CA LEU A 37 -32.80 -8.14 0.37
C LEU A 37 -32.85 -9.21 1.48
N ILE A 38 -31.98 -9.12 2.49
CA ILE A 38 -32.02 -10.04 3.65
C ILE A 38 -33.35 -9.93 4.40
N VAL A 39 -33.89 -8.72 4.56
CA VAL A 39 -35.21 -8.51 5.18
C VAL A 39 -36.30 -9.17 4.32
N GLU A 40 -36.31 -8.94 3.01
CA GLU A 40 -37.29 -9.54 2.10
C GLU A 40 -37.22 -11.08 2.11
N LEU A 41 -36.01 -11.65 2.08
CA LEU A 41 -35.79 -13.10 2.17
C LEU A 41 -36.35 -13.67 3.47
N ARG A 42 -36.12 -13.00 4.60
CA ARG A 42 -36.68 -13.42 5.90
C ARG A 42 -38.19 -13.33 5.96
N CYS A 43 -38.78 -12.35 5.27
CA CYS A 43 -40.22 -12.19 5.15
C CYS A 43 -40.86 -13.17 4.14
N GLY A 44 -40.08 -13.99 3.44
CA GLY A 44 -40.56 -14.88 2.39
C GLY A 44 -41.01 -14.17 1.11
N LEU A 45 -40.61 -12.90 0.94
CA LEU A 45 -41.05 -12.02 -0.14
C LEU A 45 -40.12 -12.06 -1.38
N SER A 46 -38.91 -12.62 -1.23
CA SER A 46 -37.88 -12.67 -2.28
C SER A 46 -37.30 -14.08 -2.45
N GLN A 47 -36.79 -14.36 -3.65
CA GLN A 47 -36.10 -15.62 -3.96
C GLN A 47 -34.58 -15.45 -3.85
N THR A 48 -33.88 -16.52 -3.47
CA THR A 48 -32.41 -16.53 -3.28
C THR A 48 -31.62 -16.24 -4.56
N SER A 49 -32.20 -16.50 -5.75
CA SER A 49 -31.58 -16.20 -7.05
C SER A 49 -31.29 -14.70 -7.27
N ILE A 50 -32.03 -13.82 -6.59
CA ILE A 50 -31.78 -12.36 -6.63
C ILE A 50 -30.49 -12.02 -5.87
N LEU A 51 -30.15 -12.78 -4.83
CA LEU A 51 -28.89 -12.68 -4.09
C LEU A 51 -27.70 -12.98 -5.01
N ASP A 52 -27.81 -14.03 -5.84
CA ASP A 52 -26.74 -14.41 -6.79
C ASP A 52 -26.49 -13.34 -7.86
N ARG A 53 -27.55 -12.65 -8.30
CA ARG A 53 -27.44 -11.54 -9.25
C ARG A 53 -26.85 -10.28 -8.60
N LEU A 54 -27.18 -10.00 -7.34
CA LEU A 54 -26.58 -8.91 -6.55
C LEU A 54 -25.10 -9.16 -6.26
N LEU A 55 -24.77 -10.42 -5.95
CA LEU A 55 -23.42 -10.91 -5.78
C LEU A 55 -22.74 -11.25 -7.11
N SER A 56 -23.32 -10.88 -8.24
CA SER A 56 -22.78 -11.26 -9.56
C SER A 56 -21.32 -10.87 -9.70
N GLN A 57 -20.58 -11.70 -10.44
CA GLN A 57 -19.15 -11.54 -10.64
C GLN A 57 -18.77 -10.15 -11.18
N GLN A 58 -19.61 -9.52 -11.99
CA GLN A 58 -19.29 -8.22 -12.60
C GLN A 58 -19.21 -7.07 -11.59
N ALA A 59 -20.14 -7.00 -10.62
CA ALA A 59 -20.07 -6.01 -9.55
C ALA A 59 -18.85 -6.24 -8.65
N GLN A 60 -18.54 -7.50 -8.36
CA GLN A 60 -17.33 -7.86 -7.60
C GLN A 60 -16.04 -7.50 -8.35
N ILE A 61 -15.99 -7.70 -9.67
CA ILE A 61 -14.84 -7.34 -10.51
C ILE A 61 -14.60 -5.83 -10.48
N ILE A 62 -15.66 -5.02 -10.66
CA ILE A 62 -15.56 -3.55 -10.64
C ILE A 62 -15.06 -3.09 -9.27
N LEU A 63 -15.69 -3.55 -8.18
CA LEU A 63 -15.30 -3.18 -6.82
C LEU A 63 -13.84 -3.57 -6.52
N LYS A 64 -13.45 -4.79 -6.91
CA LYS A 64 -12.08 -5.28 -6.75
C LYS A 64 -11.07 -4.44 -7.52
N ASN A 65 -11.39 -4.04 -8.75
CA ASN A 65 -10.54 -3.16 -9.56
C ASN A 65 -10.42 -1.77 -8.92
N ASN A 66 -11.52 -1.18 -8.46
CA ASN A 66 -11.52 0.11 -7.78
C ASN A 66 -10.66 0.08 -6.50
N ILE A 67 -10.82 -0.96 -5.66
CA ILE A 67 -10.00 -1.18 -4.46
C ILE A 67 -8.53 -1.31 -4.83
N THR A 68 -8.21 -2.13 -5.85
CA THR A 68 -6.83 -2.38 -6.26
C THR A 68 -6.17 -1.10 -6.78
N ASN A 69 -6.88 -0.33 -7.60
CA ASN A 69 -6.39 0.93 -8.14
C ASN A 69 -6.15 1.96 -7.03
N LEU A 70 -7.10 2.10 -6.09
CA LEU A 70 -6.94 2.99 -4.93
C LEU A 70 -5.75 2.57 -4.07
N TYR A 71 -5.62 1.27 -3.79
CA TYR A 71 -4.50 0.72 -3.02
C TYR A 71 -3.16 1.03 -3.68
N GLN A 72 -3.04 0.83 -5.00
CA GLN A 72 -1.84 1.18 -5.76
C GLN A 72 -1.54 2.68 -5.67
N ASN A 73 -2.54 3.54 -5.89
CA ASN A 73 -2.37 4.99 -5.83
C ASN A 73 -1.90 5.47 -4.45
N VAL A 74 -2.53 4.98 -3.37
CA VAL A 74 -2.16 5.31 -1.99
C VAL A 74 -0.76 4.78 -1.67
N THR A 75 -0.41 3.58 -2.14
CA THR A 75 0.92 3.01 -1.91
C THR A 75 2.01 3.83 -2.59
N GLU A 76 1.81 4.25 -3.85
CA GLU A 76 2.76 5.11 -4.56
C GLU A 76 2.88 6.49 -3.91
N LEU A 77 1.76 7.10 -3.48
CA LEU A 77 1.78 8.36 -2.73
C LEU A 77 2.53 8.22 -1.41
N ASN A 78 2.36 7.11 -0.69
CA ASN A 78 3.06 6.87 0.56
C ASN A 78 4.57 6.68 0.34
N ARG A 79 4.98 5.95 -0.71
CA ARG A 79 6.40 5.84 -1.10
C ARG A 79 7.01 7.20 -1.40
N LYS A 80 6.28 8.05 -2.14
CA LYS A 80 6.72 9.41 -2.45
C LYS A 80 6.87 10.25 -1.19
N ALA A 81 5.90 10.19 -0.27
CA ALA A 81 5.96 10.90 0.99
C ALA A 81 7.18 10.48 1.82
N HIS A 82 7.46 9.17 1.92
CA HIS A 82 8.66 8.67 2.58
C HIS A 82 9.94 9.18 1.92
N LEU A 83 10.04 9.14 0.59
CA LEU A 83 11.19 9.70 -0.12
C LEU A 83 11.41 11.18 0.21
N ILE A 84 10.36 12.00 0.16
CA ILE A 84 10.44 13.44 0.46
C ILE A 84 10.89 13.67 1.91
N THR A 85 10.36 12.89 2.86
CA THR A 85 10.75 12.94 4.27
C THR A 85 12.23 12.56 4.44
N ASP A 86 12.67 11.47 3.84
CA ASP A 86 14.07 11.02 3.91
C ASP A 86 15.04 12.07 3.33
N LEU A 87 14.67 12.69 2.20
CA LEU A 87 15.45 13.78 1.60
C LEU A 87 15.54 14.99 2.54
N SER A 88 14.42 15.36 3.17
CA SER A 88 14.40 16.45 4.14
C SER A 88 15.28 16.20 5.36
N HIS A 89 15.36 14.95 5.84
CA HIS A 89 16.26 14.60 6.95
C HIS A 89 17.75 14.70 6.57
N GLU A 90 18.07 14.50 5.29
CA GLU A 90 19.42 14.65 4.73
C GLU A 90 19.74 16.08 4.27
N SER A 91 18.89 17.07 4.61
CA SER A 91 19.03 18.46 4.14
C SER A 91 19.00 18.61 2.61
N ILE A 92 18.32 17.69 1.91
CA ILE A 92 18.09 17.77 0.46
C ILE A 92 16.68 18.31 0.21
N GLN A 93 16.58 19.44 -0.48
CA GLN A 93 15.30 20.06 -0.79
C GLN A 93 14.61 19.33 -1.93
N TYR A 94 13.37 18.89 -1.73
CA TYR A 94 12.55 18.35 -2.81
C TYR A 94 11.99 19.45 -3.73
N CYS A 95 12.05 19.22 -5.04
CA CYS A 95 11.50 20.10 -6.08
C CYS A 95 10.71 19.26 -7.10
N ASN A 96 9.43 19.57 -7.30
CA ASN A 96 8.64 19.00 -8.39
C ASN A 96 8.91 19.79 -9.67
N VAL A 97 9.52 19.13 -10.66
CA VAL A 97 9.96 19.78 -11.90
C VAL A 97 8.79 20.23 -12.77
N MET A 98 7.61 19.63 -12.63
CA MET A 98 6.43 20.05 -13.39
C MET A 98 6.10 21.54 -13.16
N GLU A 99 6.35 22.06 -11.96
CA GLU A 99 6.08 23.47 -11.63
C GLU A 99 6.94 24.46 -12.45
N LEU A 100 8.01 23.97 -13.08
CA LEU A 100 8.98 24.76 -13.83
C LEU A 100 8.74 24.75 -15.35
N LYS A 101 7.64 24.14 -15.81
CA LYS A 101 7.29 24.04 -17.24
C LYS A 101 8.45 23.48 -18.08
N ILE A 102 9.02 22.38 -17.61
CA ILE A 102 10.03 21.61 -18.34
C ILE A 102 9.32 20.59 -19.23
N ASP A 103 9.71 20.54 -20.50
CA ASP A 103 9.12 19.66 -21.52
C ASP A 103 10.18 19.05 -22.45
N ASN A 104 9.75 18.20 -23.40
CA ASN A 104 10.63 17.47 -24.31
C ASN A 104 11.48 18.34 -25.27
N ASN A 105 11.20 19.64 -25.38
CA ASN A 105 12.01 20.56 -26.17
C ASN A 105 13.18 21.14 -25.36
N ASP A 106 13.20 20.92 -24.04
CA ASP A 106 14.31 21.33 -23.20
C ASP A 106 15.56 20.47 -23.44
N ASN A 107 16.72 21.10 -23.37
CA ASN A 107 18.02 20.45 -23.42
C ASN A 107 18.76 20.67 -22.09
N GLU A 108 19.97 20.12 -21.94
CA GLU A 108 20.73 20.23 -20.69
C GLU A 108 20.96 21.69 -20.26
N ASP A 109 21.18 22.61 -21.20
CA ASP A 109 21.42 24.02 -20.91
C ASP A 109 20.14 24.77 -20.51
N THR A 110 18.99 24.43 -21.10
CA THR A 110 17.70 25.00 -20.66
C THR A 110 17.30 24.43 -19.31
N LEU A 111 17.56 23.14 -19.05
CA LEU A 111 17.35 22.52 -17.74
C LEU A 111 18.17 23.21 -16.65
N LYS A 112 19.49 23.41 -16.87
CA LYS A 112 20.35 24.13 -15.92
C LYS A 112 19.79 25.51 -15.60
N ARG A 113 19.43 26.30 -16.62
CA ARG A 113 18.86 27.63 -16.44
C ARG A 113 17.52 27.65 -15.70
N LYS A 114 16.67 26.63 -15.90
CA LYS A 114 15.35 26.54 -15.26
C LYS A 114 15.43 26.00 -13.83
N LEU A 115 16.37 25.11 -13.56
CA LEU A 115 16.45 24.37 -12.30
C LEU A 115 17.46 24.96 -11.30
N MET A 116 18.49 25.66 -11.79
CA MET A 116 19.56 26.21 -10.97
C MET A 116 19.41 27.73 -10.84
N ILE A 117 19.53 28.23 -9.62
CA ILE A 117 19.57 29.67 -9.33
C ILE A 117 21.02 30.14 -9.31
N ASP A 118 21.92 29.34 -8.71
CA ASP A 118 23.35 29.63 -8.66
C ASP A 118 24.16 28.34 -8.85
N GLU A 119 24.90 28.25 -9.97
CA GLU A 119 25.71 27.07 -10.31
C GLU A 119 26.84 26.78 -9.30
N ASN A 120 27.27 27.79 -8.54
CA ASN A 120 28.32 27.63 -7.53
C ASN A 120 27.78 27.01 -6.24
N ILE A 121 26.48 27.17 -5.98
CA ILE A 121 25.85 26.80 -4.71
C ILE A 121 24.91 25.60 -4.87
N ASP A 122 24.14 25.57 -5.94
CA ASP A 122 23.12 24.55 -6.14
C ASP A 122 23.74 23.24 -6.63
N ARG A 123 23.31 22.13 -6.02
CA ARG A 123 23.61 20.77 -6.47
C ARG A 123 22.34 19.98 -6.59
N LEU A 124 22.02 19.57 -7.81
CA LEU A 124 20.78 18.90 -8.12
C LEU A 124 21.00 17.43 -8.38
N LEU A 125 20.12 16.60 -7.85
CA LEU A 125 19.91 15.22 -8.24
C LEU A 125 18.59 15.12 -8.99
N CYS A 126 18.68 14.91 -10.30
CA CYS A 126 17.53 14.70 -11.17
C CYS A 126 17.21 13.21 -11.24
N SER A 127 15.97 12.84 -10.91
CA SER A 127 15.48 11.47 -11.04
C SER A 127 13.95 11.46 -11.18
N ASN A 128 13.37 10.28 -11.38
CA ASN A 128 11.92 10.06 -11.38
C ASN A 128 11.58 8.74 -10.66
N ASP A 129 10.30 8.51 -10.41
CA ASP A 129 9.80 7.35 -9.66
C ASP A 129 10.21 6.02 -10.34
N LEU A 130 10.23 5.98 -11.67
CA LEU A 130 10.63 4.80 -12.43
C LEU A 130 12.12 4.48 -12.23
N LEU A 131 12.99 5.46 -12.33
CA LEU A 131 14.44 5.32 -12.14
C LEU A 131 14.76 4.94 -10.69
N ASN A 132 14.08 5.56 -9.72
CA ASN A 132 14.23 5.23 -8.30
C ASN A 132 13.90 3.76 -8.02
N LYS A 133 12.82 3.25 -8.63
CA LYS A 133 12.42 1.85 -8.51
C LYS A 133 13.36 0.90 -9.24
N LYS A 134 13.84 1.29 -10.42
CA LYS A 134 14.74 0.48 -11.25
C LYS A 134 16.14 0.35 -10.64
N ASN A 135 16.66 1.41 -10.02
CA ASN A 135 18.03 1.42 -9.47
C ASN A 135 18.14 2.16 -8.12
N PRO A 136 17.59 1.60 -7.03
CA PRO A 136 17.65 2.23 -5.71
C PRO A 136 19.08 2.36 -5.17
N ALA A 137 19.99 1.47 -5.57
CA ALA A 137 21.40 1.53 -5.17
C ALA A 137 22.11 2.75 -5.76
N GLN A 138 21.85 3.08 -7.04
CA GLN A 138 22.37 4.28 -7.69
C GLN A 138 21.84 5.54 -7.01
N LEU A 139 20.53 5.60 -6.71
CA LEU A 139 19.94 6.72 -5.97
C LEU A 139 20.65 6.95 -4.64
N LYS A 140 20.82 5.89 -3.85
CA LYS A 140 21.53 5.97 -2.55
C LYS A 140 22.97 6.44 -2.71
N LYS A 141 23.67 5.96 -3.74
CA LYS A 141 25.06 6.37 -4.03
C LYS A 141 25.15 7.85 -4.39
N LEU A 142 24.25 8.36 -5.23
CA LEU A 142 24.24 9.76 -5.65
C LEU A 142 23.87 10.69 -4.49
N ARG A 143 22.90 10.30 -3.64
CA ARG A 143 22.58 11.03 -2.39
C ARG A 143 23.78 11.12 -1.47
N HIS A 144 24.46 10.00 -1.22
CA HIS A 144 25.66 9.97 -0.39
C HIS A 144 26.78 10.85 -0.93
N TYR A 145 26.95 10.90 -2.25
CA TYR A 145 27.90 11.81 -2.90
C TYR A 145 27.56 13.28 -2.62
N LEU A 146 26.29 13.68 -2.76
CA LEU A 146 25.85 15.05 -2.51
C LEU A 146 26.04 15.48 -1.05
N ILE A 147 25.72 14.59 -0.10
CA ILE A 147 25.90 14.85 1.34
C ILE A 147 27.38 15.08 1.65
N LYS A 148 28.27 14.24 1.10
CA LYS A 148 29.72 14.45 1.24
C LYS A 148 30.20 15.76 0.64
N GLU A 149 29.62 16.19 -0.48
CA GLU A 149 29.97 17.49 -1.07
C GLU A 149 29.55 18.64 -0.15
N LEU A 150 28.37 18.55 0.45
CA LEU A 150 27.87 19.50 1.44
C LEU A 150 28.76 19.56 2.70
N GLU A 151 29.23 18.41 3.20
CA GLU A 151 30.18 18.36 4.33
C GLU A 151 31.47 19.13 4.04
N ASN A 152 31.92 19.15 2.78
CA ASN A 152 33.11 19.90 2.36
C ASN A 152 32.83 21.38 2.06
N ASN A 153 31.57 21.73 1.78
CA ASN A 153 31.15 23.10 1.52
C ASN A 153 29.72 23.34 2.04
N LEU A 154 29.64 23.83 3.28
CA LEU A 154 28.38 24.09 3.98
C LEU A 154 27.51 25.18 3.32
N LYS A 155 28.03 25.91 2.33
CA LYS A 155 27.24 26.88 1.57
C LYS A 155 26.37 26.23 0.50
N LEU A 156 26.64 24.97 0.15
CA LEU A 156 25.91 24.28 -0.91
C LEU A 156 24.44 24.09 -0.54
N LYS A 157 23.60 24.11 -1.58
CA LYS A 157 22.18 23.81 -1.48
C LYS A 157 21.89 22.55 -2.29
N LEU A 158 21.54 21.48 -1.59
CA LEU A 158 21.20 20.22 -2.22
C LEU A 158 19.72 20.19 -2.61
N ILE A 159 19.43 19.81 -3.84
CA ILE A 159 18.07 19.78 -4.39
C ILE A 159 17.85 18.42 -5.07
N TYR A 160 16.72 17.78 -4.79
CA TYR A 160 16.22 16.64 -5.54
C TYR A 160 15.16 17.15 -6.53
N ALA A 161 15.45 17.06 -7.82
CA ALA A 161 14.55 17.45 -8.89
C ALA A 161 13.79 16.23 -9.40
N ASP A 162 12.48 16.22 -9.15
CA ASP A 162 11.58 15.12 -9.51
C ASP A 162 10.93 15.31 -10.88
N PHE A 163 11.29 14.43 -11.83
CA PHE A 163 10.79 14.41 -13.20
C PHE A 163 9.59 13.44 -13.40
N SER A 164 9.02 12.91 -12.32
CA SER A 164 7.98 11.86 -12.43
C SER A 164 6.70 12.30 -13.15
N ASP A 165 6.38 13.59 -13.07
CA ASP A 165 5.12 14.13 -13.59
C ASP A 165 5.34 15.16 -14.72
N CYS A 166 6.55 15.27 -15.28
CA CYS A 166 6.83 16.13 -16.43
C CYS A 166 6.92 15.31 -17.73
N THR A 167 6.77 16.00 -18.87
CA THR A 167 6.84 15.34 -20.18
C THR A 167 8.27 15.04 -20.62
N TYR A 168 9.27 15.70 -20.03
CA TYR A 168 10.69 15.48 -20.32
C TYR A 168 11.13 14.05 -19.97
N GLU A 169 11.63 13.32 -20.97
CA GLU A 169 12.13 11.96 -20.79
C GLU A 169 13.53 11.90 -20.17
N LEU A 170 13.58 11.73 -18.85
CA LEU A 170 14.83 11.47 -18.14
C LEU A 170 15.21 9.98 -18.25
N HIS A 171 16.22 9.67 -19.06
CA HIS A 171 16.67 8.28 -19.30
C HIS A 171 17.55 7.68 -18.19
N ASP A 172 18.29 8.51 -17.45
CA ASP A 172 19.13 8.08 -16.32
C ASP A 172 19.15 9.17 -15.25
N MET A 173 19.47 8.79 -14.01
CA MET A 173 19.67 9.74 -12.93
C MET A 173 20.84 10.67 -13.26
N MET A 174 20.67 11.96 -13.03
CA MET A 174 21.64 13.00 -13.41
C MET A 174 21.99 13.89 -12.22
N LEU A 175 23.23 14.38 -12.18
CA LEU A 175 23.66 15.41 -11.25
C LEU A 175 23.92 16.72 -12.00
N LEU A 176 23.42 17.85 -11.49
CA LEU A 176 23.71 19.19 -12.00
C LEU A 176 24.37 20.07 -10.92
N PRO A 177 25.37 20.92 -11.27
CA PRO A 177 25.97 21.01 -12.58
C PRO A 177 26.76 19.73 -12.87
N SER A 178 26.74 19.29 -14.13
CA SER A 178 27.56 18.16 -14.58
C SER A 178 29.01 18.52 -14.29
N THR A 179 29.67 17.88 -13.31
CA THR A 179 31.09 18.12 -13.09
C THR A 179 31.83 17.62 -14.33
N GLN A 180 32.15 18.54 -15.25
CA GLN A 180 32.63 18.22 -16.59
C GLN A 180 33.96 17.45 -16.59
N ASN A 181 34.63 17.25 -15.45
CA ASN A 181 35.89 16.51 -15.38
C ASN A 181 36.01 15.40 -14.32
N ASP A 182 35.08 15.24 -13.38
CA ASP A 182 35.22 14.26 -12.29
C ASP A 182 34.16 13.15 -12.28
N ALA A 183 32.89 13.46 -12.60
CA ALA A 183 31.82 12.47 -12.56
C ALA A 183 31.99 11.40 -13.64
N ARG A 184 32.15 11.74 -14.93
CA ARG A 184 32.20 10.70 -15.99
C ARG A 184 33.42 9.76 -15.87
N LYS A 185 34.55 10.22 -15.32
CA LYS A 185 35.74 9.38 -15.08
C LYS A 185 35.68 8.58 -13.76
N LYS A 186 35.05 9.11 -12.69
CA LYS A 186 34.84 8.35 -11.44
C LYS A 186 33.67 7.38 -11.55
N TYR A 187 32.59 7.70 -12.26
CA TYR A 187 31.43 6.80 -12.41
C TYR A 187 31.66 5.66 -13.42
N SER A 188 32.50 5.85 -14.45
CA SER A 188 32.90 4.74 -15.34
C SER A 188 33.82 3.74 -14.63
N LYS A 189 34.74 4.20 -13.77
CA LYS A 189 35.65 3.33 -13.00
C LYS A 189 34.91 2.44 -11.98
N PHE A 190 33.68 2.78 -11.61
CA PHE A 190 32.83 1.96 -10.74
C PHE A 190 31.90 0.99 -11.50
N ARG A 191 31.82 1.04 -12.83
CA ARG A 191 31.16 -0.01 -13.63
C ARG A 191 32.00 -1.28 -13.72
N ASP A 192 33.33 -1.16 -13.62
CA ASP A 192 34.25 -2.30 -13.79
C ASP A 192 34.53 -3.08 -12.49
N LEU A 193 34.15 -2.54 -11.32
CA LEU A 193 34.37 -3.18 -10.01
C LEU A 193 33.27 -4.17 -9.59
N SER A 194 32.35 -4.52 -10.50
CA SER A 194 31.34 -5.57 -10.29
C SER A 194 31.51 -6.81 -11.18
N ILE A 195 32.66 -6.96 -11.85
CA ILE A 195 33.00 -8.17 -12.62
C ILE A 195 34.41 -8.63 -12.24
N SER A 196 34.59 -9.11 -11.00
CA SER A 196 35.67 -10.02 -10.61
C SER A 196 35.50 -10.41 -9.14
N ALA A 197 34.80 -11.52 -8.92
CA ALA A 197 34.97 -12.35 -7.74
C ALA A 197 34.63 -13.79 -8.15
N ASP A 198 35.57 -14.37 -8.88
CA ASP A 198 36.06 -15.75 -8.81
C ASP A 198 35.07 -16.84 -8.43
N ASN A 199 34.68 -17.58 -9.47
CA ASN A 199 34.34 -18.99 -9.37
C ASN A 199 35.60 -19.81 -9.05
N ASN A 200 35.40 -20.81 -8.18
CA ASN A 200 36.21 -22.00 -7.94
C ASN A 200 37.32 -21.93 -6.88
N THR A 201 36.96 -22.29 -5.65
CA THR A 201 37.71 -23.35 -4.94
C THR A 201 36.74 -24.22 -4.15
N SER A 202 36.61 -25.47 -4.58
CA SER A 202 35.80 -26.52 -3.96
C SER A 202 36.46 -27.05 -2.70
N ILE A 203 35.73 -27.14 -1.57
CA ILE A 203 35.85 -28.29 -0.64
C ILE A 203 34.46 -28.67 -0.14
N SER A 204 34.08 -29.88 -0.53
CA SER A 204 33.01 -30.73 -0.01
C SER A 204 33.13 -30.98 1.50
N SER A 205 32.03 -30.82 2.26
CA SER A 205 31.49 -31.81 3.20
C SER A 205 30.51 -31.18 4.22
N LEU A 206 29.22 -31.48 4.07
CA LEU A 206 28.35 -32.15 5.06
C LEU A 206 26.88 -31.97 4.63
N HIS A 207 26.37 -32.98 3.93
CA HIS A 207 24.94 -33.20 3.79
C HIS A 207 24.35 -33.60 5.14
N LYS A 208 23.39 -32.82 5.66
CA LYS A 208 22.24 -33.36 6.38
C LYS A 208 20.96 -32.69 5.90
N THR A 209 20.23 -33.46 5.11
CA THR A 209 18.86 -33.20 4.67
C THR A 209 17.90 -33.41 5.85
N HIS A 210 17.20 -32.38 6.31
CA HIS A 210 16.01 -32.56 7.13
C HIS A 210 14.76 -32.50 6.24
N LYS A 211 14.30 -33.70 5.86
CA LYS A 211 12.93 -33.94 5.40
C LYS A 211 12.01 -33.77 6.62
N HIS A 212 11.10 -32.80 6.58
CA HIS A 212 10.01 -32.73 7.57
C HIS A 212 8.97 -33.81 7.25
N ALA A 213 8.97 -34.85 8.08
CA ALA A 213 7.90 -35.85 8.20
C ALA A 213 6.72 -35.27 9.01
N PRO A 214 5.52 -35.88 8.95
CA PRO A 214 4.30 -35.32 9.50
C PRO A 214 4.38 -35.22 11.03
N LEU A 215 3.84 -34.14 11.60
CA LEU A 215 3.72 -33.97 13.05
C LEU A 215 3.00 -35.17 13.66
N SER A 216 3.75 -35.96 14.42
CA SER A 216 3.23 -36.97 15.31
C SER A 216 2.40 -36.30 16.41
N ALA A 217 1.13 -36.71 16.50
CA ALA A 217 0.26 -36.44 17.63
C ALA A 217 0.96 -36.88 18.92
N SER A 218 1.44 -35.91 19.70
CA SER A 218 1.94 -36.15 21.05
C SER A 218 1.23 -35.20 22.01
N LYS A 219 0.32 -35.80 22.79
CA LYS A 219 -0.13 -35.37 24.12
C LYS A 219 -0.47 -33.87 24.28
N LEU A 220 -1.70 -33.51 23.91
CA LEU A 220 -2.38 -32.33 24.45
C LEU A 220 -2.72 -32.59 25.93
N SER A 221 -1.93 -32.03 26.85
CA SER A 221 -2.26 -31.96 28.27
C SER A 221 -3.02 -30.65 28.57
N MET A 222 -4.28 -30.80 28.99
CA MET A 222 -5.11 -29.85 29.76
C MET A 222 -5.13 -28.36 29.35
N ASN A 223 -6.22 -28.00 28.66
CA ASN A 223 -6.94 -26.70 28.69
C ASN A 223 -6.10 -25.41 28.63
N GLU A 224 -5.62 -25.06 27.43
CA GLU A 224 -5.38 -23.65 27.11
C GLU A 224 -6.74 -22.92 27.07
N THR A 225 -7.06 -22.23 28.16
CA THR A 225 -8.26 -21.39 28.23
C THR A 225 -8.04 -20.11 27.42
N ILE A 226 -8.86 -19.90 26.40
CA ILE A 226 -8.84 -18.67 25.60
C ILE A 226 -9.95 -17.74 26.12
N ASN A 227 -9.56 -16.54 26.56
CA ASN A 227 -10.51 -15.49 26.93
C ASN A 227 -10.82 -14.62 25.70
N VAL A 228 -12.11 -14.50 25.38
CA VAL A 228 -12.59 -13.70 24.23
C VAL A 228 -13.47 -12.56 24.74
N LEU A 229 -13.09 -11.32 24.41
CA LEU A 229 -13.88 -10.12 24.71
C LEU A 229 -14.70 -9.71 23.48
N LEU A 230 -16.03 -9.70 23.60
CA LEU A 230 -16.95 -9.27 22.55
C LEU A 230 -17.54 -7.90 22.90
N LEU A 231 -17.25 -6.89 22.08
CA LEU A 231 -17.71 -5.50 22.24
C LEU A 231 -18.78 -5.14 21.19
N GLY A 232 -19.73 -4.30 21.58
CA GLY A 232 -20.75 -3.75 20.68
C GLY A 232 -21.95 -3.18 21.44
N GLU A 233 -22.75 -2.35 20.78
CA GLU A 233 -23.95 -1.72 21.35
C GLU A 233 -25.04 -2.75 21.71
N THR A 234 -26.05 -2.34 22.47
CA THR A 234 -27.20 -3.20 22.82
C THR A 234 -28.00 -3.56 21.57
N GLY A 235 -28.43 -4.83 21.45
CA GLY A 235 -29.25 -5.28 20.31
C GLY A 235 -28.48 -5.70 19.05
N VAL A 236 -27.17 -5.47 18.95
CA VAL A 236 -26.36 -5.86 17.77
C VAL A 236 -26.17 -7.38 17.57
N GLY A 237 -26.72 -8.20 18.46
CA GLY A 237 -26.73 -9.66 18.30
C GLY A 237 -25.54 -10.41 18.93
N LYS A 238 -24.81 -9.82 19.89
CA LYS A 238 -23.68 -10.49 20.57
C LYS A 238 -24.07 -11.84 21.20
N SER A 239 -25.21 -11.92 21.90
CA SER A 239 -25.69 -13.18 22.49
C SER A 239 -26.08 -14.22 21.43
N THR A 240 -26.65 -13.77 20.31
CA THR A 240 -26.96 -14.62 19.15
C THR A 240 -25.70 -15.20 18.53
N PHE A 241 -24.64 -14.39 18.40
CA PHE A 241 -23.33 -14.84 17.91
C PHE A 241 -22.72 -15.92 18.81
N ILE A 242 -22.75 -15.73 20.14
CA ILE A 242 -22.24 -16.74 21.09
C ILE A 242 -22.99 -18.06 20.96
N ASN A 243 -24.33 -18.03 20.91
CA ASN A 243 -25.13 -19.24 20.70
C ASN A 243 -24.79 -19.91 19.36
N GLY A 244 -24.64 -19.15 18.28
CA GLY A 244 -24.23 -19.68 16.98
C GLY A 244 -22.85 -20.33 17.01
N LEU A 245 -21.87 -19.68 17.64
CA LEU A 245 -20.50 -20.18 17.77
C LEU A 245 -20.45 -21.50 18.56
N VAL A 246 -21.21 -21.62 19.65
CA VAL A 246 -21.29 -22.86 20.43
C VAL A 246 -21.86 -24.01 19.59
N ASN A 247 -22.92 -23.76 18.83
CA ASN A 247 -23.48 -24.77 17.92
C ASN A 247 -22.49 -25.16 16.81
N TYR A 248 -21.75 -24.19 16.26
CA TYR A 248 -20.74 -24.42 15.23
C TYR A 248 -19.59 -25.29 15.74
N LEU A 249 -19.11 -25.03 16.96
CA LEU A 249 -18.04 -25.83 17.56
C LEU A 249 -18.49 -27.23 17.97
N THR A 250 -19.79 -27.40 18.25
CA THR A 250 -20.34 -28.69 18.70
C THR A 250 -20.73 -29.61 17.55
N PHE A 251 -21.36 -29.07 16.51
CA PHE A 251 -21.85 -29.86 15.38
C PHE A 251 -20.86 -29.85 14.22
N LYS A 252 -20.41 -31.05 13.82
CA LYS A 252 -19.46 -31.22 12.71
C LYS A 252 -20.01 -30.78 11.35
N THR A 253 -21.33 -30.77 11.16
CA THR A 253 -21.98 -30.39 9.90
C THR A 253 -23.21 -29.54 10.16
N ILE A 254 -23.54 -28.69 9.17
CA ILE A 254 -24.72 -27.83 9.23
C ILE A 254 -26.02 -28.65 9.20
N ASP A 255 -26.05 -29.77 8.48
CA ASP A 255 -27.24 -30.61 8.41
C ASP A 255 -27.56 -31.25 9.76
N LYS A 256 -26.52 -31.69 10.49
CA LYS A 256 -26.66 -32.20 11.85
C LYS A 256 -27.14 -31.11 12.82
N ALA A 257 -26.60 -29.90 12.69
CA ALA A 257 -27.02 -28.75 13.49
C ALA A 257 -28.48 -28.34 13.25
N LYS A 258 -29.03 -28.61 12.05
CA LYS A 258 -30.43 -28.35 11.70
C LYS A 258 -31.38 -29.43 12.20
N SER A 259 -30.95 -30.69 12.21
CA SER A 259 -31.77 -31.82 12.64
C SER A 259 -31.83 -31.99 14.16
N GLU A 260 -30.85 -31.44 14.88
CA GLU A 260 -30.74 -31.56 16.34
C GLU A 260 -31.18 -30.27 17.05
N LYS A 261 -31.51 -30.38 18.35
CA LYS A 261 -31.92 -29.23 19.15
C LYS A 261 -30.71 -28.31 19.38
N PRO A 262 -30.80 -27.01 19.04
CA PRO A 262 -29.69 -26.08 19.23
C PRO A 262 -29.27 -25.95 20.70
N ILE A 263 -27.97 -25.86 20.93
CA ILE A 263 -27.38 -25.56 22.23
C ILE A 263 -27.49 -24.06 22.48
N VAL A 264 -28.14 -23.68 23.58
CA VAL A 264 -28.32 -22.28 23.96
C VAL A 264 -27.48 -22.01 25.20
N ALA A 265 -26.31 -21.41 25.00
CA ALA A 265 -25.40 -21.05 26.08
C ALA A 265 -25.85 -19.79 26.82
N ILE A 266 -26.44 -18.83 26.10
CA ILE A 266 -27.02 -17.62 26.67
C ILE A 266 -28.50 -17.58 26.29
N PRO A 267 -29.43 -17.80 27.24
CA PRO A 267 -30.84 -17.66 26.99
C PRO A 267 -31.17 -16.25 26.50
N THR A 268 -31.76 -16.16 25.31
CA THR A 268 -32.21 -14.89 24.73
C THR A 268 -33.73 -14.91 24.66
N THR A 269 -34.37 -13.99 25.35
CA THR A 269 -35.79 -13.70 25.17
C THR A 269 -35.95 -12.74 24.00
N PHE A 270 -36.71 -13.15 23.00
CA PHE A 270 -37.10 -12.28 21.90
C PHE A 270 -38.52 -11.77 22.18
N THR A 271 -38.70 -10.46 22.17
CA THR A 271 -40.03 -9.88 22.16
C THR A 271 -40.44 -9.76 20.69
N THR A 272 -41.34 -10.63 20.26
CA THR A 272 -41.96 -10.51 18.94
C THR A 272 -43.15 -9.57 19.07
N THR A 273 -43.01 -8.35 18.54
CA THR A 273 -44.16 -7.46 18.33
C THR A 273 -44.77 -7.77 16.96
N THR A 274 -45.85 -8.55 16.95
CA THR A 274 -46.78 -8.56 15.82
C THR A 274 -47.51 -7.21 15.80
N ARG A 275 -47.75 -6.68 14.62
CA ARG A 275 -48.20 -5.30 14.36
C ARG A 275 -49.60 -4.97 14.90
N ASP A 276 -50.26 -5.88 15.60
CA ASP A 276 -51.70 -5.82 15.90
C ASP A 276 -52.03 -5.35 17.32
N ASN A 277 -51.05 -5.18 18.23
CA ASN A 277 -51.33 -4.79 19.62
C ASN A 277 -50.57 -3.52 20.07
N PHE A 278 -50.67 -2.44 19.29
CA PHE A 278 -50.48 -1.10 19.83
C PHE A 278 -51.87 -0.54 20.21
N GLN A 279 -52.22 -0.64 21.49
CA GLN A 279 -53.16 0.30 22.14
C GLN A 279 -52.33 1.36 22.87
#